data_AF-A0A4Y2Q172-F1
#
_entry.id   AF-A0A4Y2Q172-F1
#
_cell.length_a   1.000
_cell.length_b   1.000
_cell.length_c   1.000
_cell.angle_alpha   90.00
_cell.angle_beta   90.00
_cell.angle_gamma   90.00
#
_symmetry.space_group_name_H-M   'P 1'
#
loop_
_entity.id
_entity.type
_entity.pdbx_description
1 polymer ?
#
loop_
_entity_poly.entity_id
_entity_poly.type
_entity_poly.pdbx_seq_one_letter_code
_entity_poly.pdbx_strand_id
1 'polypeptide(L)'
;MSQQPTFRAYSSPQALGKAVRKVKKSFPSSPRIKQAVIEKLASHIGLLIPSTKPQKKNGLSVKAFYYQDDVSRQLPGKKDVKSIRNIEINKKKHVCRNMC
;
A
#
# COMPACT_ATOMS: atom_id res chain seq x y z
N MET A 1 -33.90 23.67 -10.61
CA MET A 1 -33.83 24.49 -9.38
C MET A 1 -32.68 23.99 -8.53
N SER A 2 -31.58 24.73 -8.42
CA SER A 2 -30.42 24.37 -7.60
C SER A 2 -30.68 24.76 -6.14
N GLN A 3 -30.96 23.78 -5.28
CA GLN A 3 -31.06 24.00 -3.84
C GLN A 3 -29.66 24.33 -3.30
N GLN A 4 -29.47 25.56 -2.82
CA GLN A 4 -28.26 25.93 -2.07
C GLN A 4 -28.29 25.20 -0.72
N PRO A 5 -27.21 24.52 -0.30
CA PRO A 5 -27.20 23.83 0.98
C PRO A 5 -27.17 24.85 2.12
N THR A 6 -28.31 25.02 2.81
CA THR A 6 -28.36 25.83 4.04
C THR A 6 -27.58 25.09 5.13
N PHE A 7 -26.38 25.54 5.45
CA PHE A 7 -25.54 24.93 6.47
C PHE A 7 -26.13 25.22 7.86
N ARG A 8 -27.02 24.34 8.34
CA ARG A 8 -27.51 24.37 9.71
C ARG A 8 -26.69 23.40 10.55
N ALA A 9 -25.98 23.93 11.55
CA ALA A 9 -25.35 23.09 12.56
C ALA A 9 -26.43 22.28 13.29
N TYR A 10 -26.13 21.02 13.59
CA TYR A 10 -27.01 20.20 14.44
C TYR A 10 -27.01 20.78 15.85
N SER A 11 -28.21 20.94 16.43
CA SER A 11 -28.37 21.55 17.77
C SER A 11 -27.77 20.72 18.90
N SER A 12 -27.56 19.42 18.69
CA SER A 12 -26.93 18.53 19.69
C SER A 12 -26.23 17.32 19.05
N PRO A 13 -25.27 16.70 19.75
CA PRO A 13 -24.61 15.46 19.30
C PRO A 13 -25.61 14.32 19.04
N GLN A 14 -26.69 14.24 19.81
CA GLN A 14 -27.73 13.22 19.64
C GLN A 14 -28.49 13.43 18.33
N ALA A 15 -28.77 14.68 17.95
CA ALA A 15 -29.41 15.01 16.67
C ALA A 15 -28.54 14.60 15.48
N LEU A 16 -27.24 14.90 15.55
CA LEU A 16 -26.25 14.44 14.57
C LEU A 16 -26.23 12.91 14.48
N GLY A 17 -26.14 12.21 15.63
CA GLY A 17 -26.11 10.75 15.67
C GLY A 17 -27.37 10.11 15.05
N LYS A 18 -28.55 10.70 15.28
CA LYS A 18 -29.80 10.26 14.65
C LYS A 18 -29.78 10.46 13.13
N ALA A 19 -29.31 11.62 12.66
CA ALA A 19 -29.18 11.89 11.23
C ALA A 19 -28.22 10.91 10.55
N VAL A 20 -27.02 10.72 11.12
CA VAL A 20 -26.02 9.76 10.63
C VAL A 20 -26.58 8.35 10.58
N ARG A 21 -27.31 7.89 11.60
CA ARG A 21 -27.93 6.55 11.62
C ARG A 21 -28.94 6.36 10.49
N LYS A 22 -29.72 7.38 10.14
CA LYS A 22 -30.68 7.30 9.02
C LYS A 22 -29.94 7.12 7.69
N VAL A 23 -28.94 7.96 7.42
CA VAL A 23 -28.17 7.89 6.17
C VAL A 23 -27.31 6.62 6.11
N LYS A 24 -26.76 6.14 7.23
CA LYS A 24 -25.92 4.93 7.27
C LYS A 24 -26.63 3.70 6.69
N LYS A 25 -27.96 3.61 6.80
CA LYS A 25 -28.77 2.52 6.25
C LYS A 25 -28.82 2.51 4.72
N SER A 26 -28.69 3.66 4.06
CA SER A 26 -28.70 3.74 2.60
C SER A 26 -27.33 3.51 1.97
N PHE A 27 -26.25 3.44 2.77
CA PHE A 27 -24.93 3.13 2.25
C PHE A 27 -24.75 1.63 2.01
N PRO A 28 -23.94 1.25 1.01
CA PRO A 28 -23.57 -0.14 0.79
C PRO A 28 -22.88 -0.76 2.01
N SER A 29 -23.05 -2.07 2.16
CA SER A 29 -22.44 -2.86 3.23
C SER A 29 -20.91 -2.94 3.07
N SER A 30 -20.44 -3.11 1.83
CA SER A 30 -19.02 -3.21 1.50
C SER A 30 -18.22 -1.98 1.93
N PRO A 31 -17.17 -2.13 2.77
CA PRO A 31 -16.35 -1.01 3.24
C PRO A 31 -15.70 -0.21 2.12
N ARG A 32 -15.20 -0.89 1.08
CA ARG A 32 -14.52 -0.27 -0.06
C ARG A 32 -15.46 0.62 -0.87
N ILE A 33 -16.66 0.11 -1.14
CA ILE A 33 -17.67 0.85 -1.92
C ILE A 33 -18.18 2.04 -1.10
N LYS A 34 -18.43 1.83 0.21
CA LYS A 34 -18.82 2.91 1.12
C LYS A 34 -17.82 4.06 1.12
N GLN A 35 -16.53 3.75 1.19
CA GLN A 35 -15.46 4.75 1.12
C GLN A 35 -15.51 5.52 -0.20
N ALA A 36 -15.57 4.82 -1.34
CA ALA A 36 -15.62 5.46 -2.66
C ALA A 36 -16.84 6.37 -2.84
N VAL A 37 -18.01 5.99 -2.31
CA VAL A 37 -19.22 6.83 -2.35
C VAL A 37 -19.05 8.08 -1.50
N ILE A 38 -18.50 7.96 -0.29
CA ILE A 38 -18.24 9.10 0.60
C ILE A 38 -17.24 10.07 -0.05
N GLU A 39 -16.15 9.56 -0.63
CA GLU A 39 -15.16 10.38 -1.33
C GLU A 39 -15.78 11.15 -2.50
N LYS A 40 -16.59 10.49 -3.35
CA LYS A 40 -17.29 11.16 -4.46
C LYS A 40 -18.27 12.25 -3.98
N LEU A 41 -19.04 11.98 -2.92
CA LEU A 41 -19.97 12.95 -2.35
C LEU A 41 -19.22 14.15 -1.74
N ALA A 42 -18.13 13.89 -1.01
CA ALA A 42 -17.30 14.95 -0.45
C ALA A 42 -16.68 15.82 -1.54
N SER A 43 -16.20 15.23 -2.64
CA SER A 43 -15.69 15.99 -3.80
C SER A 43 -16.76 16.86 -4.43
N HIS A 44 -17.97 16.33 -4.62
CA HIS A 44 -19.08 17.09 -5.20
C HIS A 44 -19.49 18.29 -4.34
N ILE A 45 -19.37 18.19 -3.02
CA ILE A 45 -19.70 19.26 -2.06
C ILE A 45 -18.48 20.18 -1.81
N GLY A 46 -17.31 19.88 -2.39
CA GLY A 46 -16.09 20.67 -2.18
C GLY A 46 -15.45 20.47 -0.80
N LEU A 47 -15.79 19.37 -0.11
CA LEU A 47 -15.28 19.02 1.23
C LEU A 47 -14.07 18.08 1.17
N LEU A 48 -13.71 17.56 -0.01
CA LEU A 48 -12.59 16.64 -0.12
C LEU A 48 -11.26 17.38 0.03
N ILE A 49 -10.62 17.20 1.18
CA ILE A 49 -9.21 17.54 1.37
C ILE A 49 -8.40 16.36 0.79
N PRO A 50 -7.53 16.59 -0.22
CA PRO A 50 -6.70 15.50 -0.75
C PRO A 50 -5.90 14.86 0.37
N SER A 51 -5.99 13.53 0.49
CA SER A 51 -5.22 12.77 1.47
C SER A 51 -3.72 12.92 1.15
N THR A 52 -3.03 13.78 1.90
CA THR A 52 -1.58 13.95 1.84
C THR A 52 -0.80 12.80 2.45
N LYS A 53 -1.49 11.80 3.02
CA LYS A 53 -0.82 10.65 3.63
C LYS A 53 -0.16 9.83 2.53
N PRO A 54 1.18 9.69 2.52
CA PRO A 54 1.83 8.78 1.60
C PRO A 54 1.29 7.38 1.89
N GLN A 55 0.69 6.74 0.89
CA GLN A 55 0.48 5.30 0.96
C GLN A 55 1.86 4.67 1.15
N LYS A 56 2.12 4.14 2.35
CA LYS A 56 3.26 3.24 2.55
C LYS A 56 3.03 2.03 1.67
N LYS A 57 3.66 2.03 0.49
CA LYS A 57 3.75 0.86 -0.37
C LYS A 57 4.68 -0.12 0.35
N ASN A 58 4.13 -0.95 1.23
CA ASN A 58 4.88 -2.02 1.91
C ASN A 58 5.23 -3.18 0.95
N GLY A 59 4.99 -3.04 -0.36
CA GLY A 59 5.49 -3.96 -1.35
C GLY A 59 6.87 -3.50 -1.80
N LEU A 60 7.92 -4.13 -1.29
CA LEU A 60 9.15 -4.24 -2.06
C LEU A 60 8.74 -4.77 -3.44
N SER A 61 9.07 -4.03 -4.49
CA SER A 61 8.93 -4.53 -5.86
C SER A 61 9.53 -5.93 -5.91
N VAL A 62 8.87 -6.90 -6.54
CA VAL A 62 9.40 -8.27 -6.70
C VAL A 62 10.83 -8.22 -7.24
N LYS A 63 11.11 -7.25 -8.12
CA LYS A 63 12.44 -6.94 -8.62
C LYS A 63 13.41 -6.57 -7.49
N ALA A 64 13.04 -5.65 -6.60
CA ALA A 64 13.84 -5.24 -5.46
C ALA A 64 14.10 -6.37 -4.45
N PHE A 65 13.17 -7.31 -4.28
CA PHE A 65 13.36 -8.50 -3.45
C PHE A 65 14.45 -9.44 -3.99
N TYR A 66 14.45 -9.69 -5.31
CA TYR A 66 15.46 -10.57 -5.94
C TYR A 66 16.85 -9.92 -6.12
N TYR A 67 16.95 -8.59 -6.01
CA TYR A 67 18.24 -7.88 -6.04
C TYR A 67 18.83 -7.63 -4.63
N GLN A 68 18.12 -7.95 -3.55
CA GLN A 68 18.69 -7.88 -2.21
C GLN A 68 19.54 -9.12 -1.93
N ASP A 69 20.86 -8.93 -1.85
CA ASP A 69 21.81 -10.00 -1.53
C ASP A 69 21.56 -10.62 -0.13
N ASP A 70 21.00 -9.84 0.81
CA ASP A 70 20.65 -10.30 2.17
C ASP A 70 19.57 -11.39 2.21
N VAL A 71 18.77 -11.48 1.14
CA VAL A 71 17.66 -12.45 1.00
C VAL A 71 18.13 -13.73 0.31
N SER A 72 19.34 -13.74 -0.27
CA SER A 72 19.99 -14.93 -0.81
C SER A 72 20.50 -15.83 0.33
N ARG A 73 19.58 -16.34 1.14
CA ARG A 73 19.91 -17.31 2.19
C ARG A 73 20.23 -18.65 1.52
N GLN A 74 21.49 -19.05 1.60
CA GLN A 74 21.88 -20.39 1.26
C GLN A 74 21.22 -21.39 2.23
N LEU A 75 20.89 -22.57 1.72
CA LEU A 75 20.53 -23.69 2.58
C LEU A 75 21.73 -24.02 3.49
N PRO A 76 21.51 -24.23 4.80
CA PRO A 76 22.58 -24.62 5.71
C PRO A 76 23.30 -25.88 5.17
N GLY A 77 24.64 -25.83 5.15
CA GLY A 77 25.48 -26.92 4.63
C GLY A 77 25.92 -26.79 3.17
N LYS A 78 25.50 -25.76 2.42
CA LYS A 78 26.03 -25.48 1.07
C LYS A 78 27.01 -24.32 1.08
N LYS A 79 28.25 -24.53 0.62
CA LYS A 79 29.27 -23.47 0.46
C LYS A 79 28.94 -22.60 -0.77
N ASP A 80 29.00 -21.26 -0.63
CA ASP A 80 28.85 -20.32 -1.76
C ASP A 80 30.10 -20.31 -2.65
N VAL A 81 30.23 -21.32 -3.50
CA VAL A 81 31.36 -21.44 -4.42
C VAL A 81 30.92 -21.08 -5.83
N LYS A 82 31.46 -19.98 -6.36
CA LYS A 82 31.39 -19.66 -7.79
C LYS A 82 32.53 -20.34 -8.54
N SER A 83 32.22 -21.03 -9.64
CA SER A 83 33.25 -21.47 -10.57
C SER A 83 33.48 -20.39 -11.64
N ILE A 84 34.65 -19.78 -11.64
CA ILE A 84 35.06 -18.81 -12.65
C ILE A 84 36.00 -19.52 -13.63
N ARG A 85 35.64 -19.54 -14.92
CA ARG A 85 36.54 -20.00 -15.98
C ARG A 85 37.30 -18.78 -16.51
N ASN A 86 38.62 -18.85 -16.48
CA ASN A 86 39.45 -17.88 -17.18
C ASN A 86 39.65 -18.39 -18.62
N ILE A 87 39.16 -17.63 -19.60
CA ILE A 87 39.08 -18.04 -21.01
C ILE A 87 40.48 -18.14 -21.62
N GLU A 88 41.39 -17.26 -21.23
CA GLU A 88 42.76 -17.17 -21.78
C GLU A 88 43.63 -18.35 -21.36
N ILE A 89 43.46 -18.83 -20.11
CA ILE A 89 44.31 -19.86 -19.51
C ILE A 89 43.60 -21.23 -19.53
N ASN A 90 42.33 -21.28 -19.95
CA ASN A 90 41.44 -22.44 -19.88
C ASN A 90 41.49 -23.16 -18.52
N LYS A 91 41.62 -22.38 -17.44
CA LYS A 91 41.64 -22.88 -16.07
C LYS A 91 40.38 -22.46 -15.33
N LYS A 92 39.82 -23.41 -14.59
CA LYS A 92 38.71 -23.18 -13.64
C LYS A 92 39.29 -22.85 -12.27
N LYS A 93 38.73 -21.81 -11.64
CA LYS A 93 38.96 -21.52 -10.22
C LYS A 93 37.63 -21.46 -9.49
N HIS A 94 37.63 -21.97 -8.26
CA HIS A 94 36.50 -21.92 -7.35
C HIS A 94 36.73 -20.77 -6.36
N VAL A 95 35.82 -19.82 -6.30
CA VAL A 95 35.93 -18.64 -5.44
C VAL A 95 34.74 -18.63 -4.47
N CYS A 96 35.03 -18.61 -3.17
CA CYS A 96 33.99 -18.41 -2.16
C CYS A 96 33.48 -16.97 -2.22
N ARG A 97 32.15 -16.80 -2.25
CA ARG A 97 31.51 -15.49 -2.44
C ARG A 97 31.58 -14.61 -1.18
N ASN A 98 31.59 -15.23 -0.01
CA ASN A 98 31.84 -14.60 1.29
C ASN A 98 32.98 -15.39 1.98
N MET A 99 33.90 -14.70 2.65
CA MET A 99 34.90 -15.34 3.52
C MET A 99 34.17 -16.26 4.51
N CYS A 100 34.62 -17.51 4.57
CA CYS A 100 34.22 -18.44 5.62
C CYS A 100 34.80 -18.00 6.96
#